data_AF-A0A5R2MXG8-F1
#
_entry.id   AF-A0A5R2MXG8-F1
#
_cell.length_a   1.000
_cell.length_b   1.000
_cell.length_c   1.000
_cell.angle_alpha   90.00
_cell.angle_beta   90.00
_cell.angle_gamma   90.00
#
_symmetry.space_group_name_H-M   'P 1'
#
loop_
_entity.id
_entity.type
_entity.pdbx_description
1 polymer ?
#
loop_
_entity_poly.entity_id
_entity_poly.type
_entity_poly.pdbx_seq_one_letter_code
_entity_poly.pdbx_strand_id
1 'polypeptide(L)'
;AFVWEKDSLRWYLNGQLVNTITDPAKLPSHAQKIFFSLWGSETMKGWMGAFADPGRKLSLQVERVAFTALGQPCQFPESLVCSLKELGKTN
;
A
#
# COMPACT_ATOMS: atom_id res chain seq x y z
N ALA A 1 2.48 3.41 0.42
CA ALA A 1 2.19 2.87 1.77
C ALA A 1 0.71 3.01 2.06
N PHE A 2 0.18 2.27 3.05
CA PHE A 2 -1.17 2.51 3.55
C PHE A 2 -1.19 2.37 5.07
N VAL A 3 -2.07 3.14 5.72
CA VAL A 3 -2.39 3.04 7.14
C VAL A 3 -3.78 2.45 7.24
N TRP A 4 -3.86 1.28 7.86
CA TRP A 4 -5.11 0.55 8.05
C TRP A 4 -5.49 0.59 9.52
N GLU A 5 -6.57 1.30 9.79
CA GLU A 5 -7.16 1.52 11.12
C GLU A 5 -8.57 0.91 11.14
N LYS A 6 -9.15 0.82 12.33
CA LYS A 6 -10.51 0.29 12.53
C LYS A 6 -11.54 0.99 11.64
N ASP A 7 -11.45 2.32 11.56
CA ASP A 7 -12.48 3.16 10.93
C ASP A 7 -11.98 3.84 9.65
N SER A 8 -10.74 3.56 9.22
CA SER A 8 -10.22 4.12 7.97
C SER A 8 -9.11 3.29 7.31
N LEU A 9 -9.01 3.41 5.99
CA LEU A 9 -7.86 2.97 5.21
C LEU A 9 -7.33 4.14 4.39
N ARG A 10 -6.13 4.62 4.74
CA ARG A 10 -5.49 5.79 4.12
C ARG A 10 -4.30 5.35 3.27
N TRP A 11 -4.24 5.80 2.02
CA TRP A 11 -3.18 5.47 1.08
C TRP A 11 -2.25 6.64 0.85
N TYR A 12 -0.95 6.35 0.79
CA TYR A 12 0.11 7.34 0.68
C TYR A 12 1.07 7.00 -0.45
N LEU A 13 1.40 8.00 -1.26
CA LEU A 13 2.47 7.95 -2.26
C LEU A 13 3.55 8.95 -1.85
N ASN A 14 4.79 8.49 -1.67
CA ASN A 14 5.91 9.32 -1.23
C ASN A 14 5.59 10.18 0.02
N GLY A 15 4.89 9.60 0.99
CA GLY A 15 4.47 10.27 2.23
C GLY A 15 3.23 11.16 2.12
N GLN A 16 2.74 11.45 0.91
CA GLN A 16 1.56 12.29 0.69
C GLN A 16 0.28 11.45 0.64
N LEU A 17 -0.76 11.89 1.35
CA LEU A 17 -2.09 11.26 1.34
C LEU A 17 -2.74 11.42 -0.04
N VAL A 18 -3.11 10.31 -0.67
CA VAL A 18 -3.75 10.30 -2.00
C VAL A 18 -5.15 9.71 -2.01
N ASN A 19 -5.51 8.95 -0.98
CA ASN A 19 -6.86 8.38 -0.86
C ASN A 19 -7.21 8.06 0.61
N THR A 20 -8.49 8.16 0.94
CA THR A 20 -9.06 7.77 2.24
C THR A 20 -10.36 7.01 2.02
N ILE A 21 -10.48 5.85 2.64
CA ILE A 21 -11.72 5.05 2.68
C ILE A 21 -12.21 5.02 4.12
N THR A 22 -13.46 5.42 4.36
CA THR A 22 -14.13 5.40 5.68
C THR A 22 -15.44 4.63 5.70
N ASP A 23 -15.93 4.20 4.53
CA ASP A 23 -17.14 3.38 4.41
C ASP A 23 -16.92 2.01 5.06
N PRO A 24 -17.61 1.67 6.17
CA PRO A 24 -17.37 0.44 6.91
C PRO A 24 -17.57 -0.82 6.07
N ALA A 25 -18.44 -0.79 5.05
CA ALA A 25 -18.66 -1.94 4.17
C ALA A 25 -17.46 -2.24 3.25
N LYS A 26 -16.52 -1.29 3.12
CA LYS A 26 -15.31 -1.41 2.30
C LYS A 26 -14.05 -1.64 3.12
N LEU A 27 -14.14 -1.63 4.45
CA LEU A 27 -13.00 -1.79 5.34
C LEU A 27 -12.80 -3.29 5.68
N PRO A 28 -11.64 -3.87 5.35
CA PRO A 28 -11.30 -5.20 5.83
C PRO A 28 -11.13 -5.19 7.35
N SER A 29 -11.49 -6.28 8.02
CA SER A 29 -11.41 -6.42 9.49
C SER A 29 -10.56 -7.60 9.98
N HIS A 30 -10.31 -8.59 9.12
CA HIS A 30 -9.54 -9.78 9.46
C HIS A 30 -8.06 -9.60 9.13
N ALA A 31 -7.16 -10.10 9.98
CA ALA A 31 -5.72 -10.10 9.70
C ALA A 31 -5.41 -10.80 8.37
N GLN A 32 -4.49 -10.22 7.59
CA GLN A 32 -4.12 -10.70 6.26
C GLN A 32 -2.62 -10.96 6.16
N LYS A 33 -2.23 -11.74 5.16
CA LYS A 33 -0.82 -11.92 4.77
C LYS A 33 -0.39 -10.75 3.87
N ILE A 34 0.87 -10.31 4.02
CA ILE A 34 1.51 -9.39 3.08
C ILE A 34 1.97 -10.20 1.86
N PHE A 35 1.58 -9.77 0.66
CA PHE A 35 1.90 -10.46 -0.60
C PHE A 35 2.43 -9.51 -1.67
N PHE A 36 3.34 -10.03 -2.49
CA PHE A 36 3.82 -9.39 -3.72
C PHE A 36 3.73 -10.41 -4.85
N SER A 37 3.28 -9.98 -6.02
CA SER A 37 3.23 -10.82 -7.21
C SER A 37 3.42 -9.99 -8.48
N LEU A 38 4.00 -10.61 -9.50
CA LEU A 38 4.11 -10.07 -10.85
C LEU A 38 3.55 -11.12 -11.80
N TRP A 39 2.47 -10.79 -12.51
CA TRP A 39 1.76 -11.68 -13.42
C TRP A 39 1.07 -10.88 -14.52
N GLY A 40 0.73 -11.55 -15.62
CA GLY A 40 -0.09 -11.02 -16.71
C GLY A 40 -1.31 -11.91 -16.95
N SER A 41 -2.28 -11.43 -17.73
CA SER A 41 -3.50 -12.18 -18.05
C SER A 41 -3.94 -11.96 -19.49
N GLU A 42 -4.26 -13.06 -20.17
CA GLU A 42 -4.86 -13.03 -21.53
C GLU A 42 -6.37 -12.79 -21.51
N THR A 43 -7.03 -13.03 -20.37
CA THR A 43 -8.50 -13.03 -20.27
C THR A 43 -9.05 -11.71 -19.74
N MET A 44 -8.27 -10.94 -18.97
CA MET A 44 -8.72 -9.70 -18.31
C MET A 44 -8.54 -8.43 -19.18
N LYS A 45 -8.87 -8.52 -20.47
CA LYS A 45 -8.55 -7.48 -21.47
C LYS A 45 -9.18 -6.11 -21.18
N GLY A 46 -10.42 -6.08 -20.68
CA GLY A 46 -11.12 -4.83 -20.38
C GLY A 46 -10.58 -4.05 -19.18
N TRP A 47 -9.81 -4.73 -18.30
CA TRP A 47 -9.25 -4.13 -17.09
C TRP A 47 -7.75 -3.86 -17.24
N MET A 48 -6.99 -4.83 -17.73
CA MET A 48 -5.52 -4.77 -17.82
C MET A 48 -5.01 -4.34 -19.21
N GLY A 49 -5.89 -4.20 -20.21
CA GLY A 49 -5.52 -4.09 -21.62
C GLY A 49 -5.24 -5.44 -22.27
N ALA A 50 -5.07 -5.46 -23.60
CA ALA A 50 -4.69 -6.68 -24.32
C ALA A 50 -3.25 -7.07 -23.96
N PHE A 51 -3.05 -8.30 -23.51
CA PHE A 51 -1.71 -8.81 -23.23
C PHE A 51 -0.90 -8.92 -24.53
N ALA A 52 0.34 -8.45 -24.46
CA ALA A 52 1.35 -8.63 -25.51
C ALA A 52 2.62 -9.16 -24.84
N ASP A 53 3.16 -10.25 -25.37
CA ASP A 53 4.40 -10.82 -24.85
C ASP A 53 5.54 -9.80 -25.05
N PRO A 54 6.23 -9.37 -23.97
CA PRO A 54 7.34 -8.43 -24.07
C PRO A 54 8.59 -9.01 -24.76
N GLY A 55 8.64 -10.32 -25.05
CA GLY A 55 9.78 -10.99 -25.69
C GLY A 55 11.04 -11.03 -24.81
N ARG A 56 10.89 -10.73 -23.51
CA ARG A 56 11.98 -10.66 -22.53
C ARG A 56 11.47 -10.93 -21.12
N LYS A 57 12.37 -11.33 -20.22
CA LYS A 57 12.06 -11.47 -18.80
C LYS A 57 11.69 -10.11 -18.18
N LEU A 58 10.59 -10.08 -17.44
CA LEU A 58 10.21 -8.97 -16.57
C LEU A 58 10.49 -9.33 -15.12
N SER A 59 10.88 -8.34 -14.33
CA SER A 59 11.23 -8.52 -12.92
C SER A 59 10.60 -7.42 -12.07
N LEU A 60 9.98 -7.81 -10.96
CA LEU A 60 9.62 -6.91 -9.86
C LEU A 60 10.74 -6.98 -8.82
N GLN A 61 11.27 -5.84 -8.42
CA GLN A 61 12.24 -5.75 -7.34
C GLN A 61 11.64 -4.93 -6.20
N VAL A 62 11.70 -5.48 -4.98
CA VAL A 62 11.25 -4.81 -3.76
C VAL A 62 12.47 -4.70 -2.85
N GLU A 63 12.98 -3.49 -2.68
CA GLU A 63 14.18 -3.25 -1.86
C GLU A 63 13.89 -3.43 -0.36
N ARG A 64 12.73 -2.95 0.10
CA ARG A 64 12.32 -3.01 1.51
C ARG A 64 10.81 -3.14 1.63
N VAL A 65 10.39 -3.96 2.59
CA VAL A 65 9.03 -3.98 3.12
C VAL A 65 9.10 -3.73 4.62
N ALA A 66 8.15 -2.97 5.14
CA ALA A 66 8.04 -2.69 6.56
C ALA A 66 6.58 -2.75 7.00
N PHE A 67 6.35 -3.34 8.16
CA PHE A 67 5.07 -3.33 8.86
C PHE A 67 5.30 -2.74 10.25
N THR A 68 4.60 -1.65 10.53
CA THR A 68 4.58 -1.03 11.86
C THR A 68 3.17 -1.18 12.41
N ALA A 69 3.00 -1.98 13.46
CA ALA A 69 1.72 -2.10 14.13
C ALA A 69 1.26 -0.74 14.68
N LEU A 70 -0.05 -0.54 14.75
CA LEU A 70 -0.63 0.71 15.27
C LEU A 70 -0.08 1.01 16.68
N GLY A 71 0.27 2.27 16.93
CA GLY A 71 0.86 2.72 18.19
C GLY A 71 2.35 2.44 18.37
N GLN A 72 2.99 1.63 17.51
CA GLN A 72 4.43 1.39 17.59
C GLN A 72 5.23 2.62 17.09
N PRO A 73 6.43 2.86 17.65
CA PRO A 73 7.26 3.98 17.24
C PRO A 73 7.74 3.83 15.79
N CYS A 74 8.24 4.93 15.22
CA CYS A 74 8.90 4.90 13.93
C CYS A 74 10.12 3.98 13.98
N GLN A 75 10.25 3.09 12.99
CA GLN A 75 11.27 2.04 12.97
C GLN A 75 12.56 2.42 12.21
N PHE A 76 12.48 3.38 11.28
CA PHE A 76 13.60 3.87 10.46
C PHE A 76 13.25 5.24 9.83
N PRO A 77 14.23 6.08 9.45
CA PRO A 77 14.00 7.46 9.03
C PRO A 77 13.00 7.65 7.88
N GLU A 78 13.01 6.75 6.89
CA GLU A 78 12.11 6.85 5.73
C GLU A 78 10.70 6.29 6.00
N SER A 79 10.41 5.81 7.21
CA SER A 79 9.10 5.23 7.52
C SER A 79 8.00 6.29 7.50
N LEU A 80 6.86 5.96 6.90
CA LEU A 80 5.66 6.80 6.93
C LEU A 80 5.29 7.24 8.36
N VAL A 81 5.51 6.38 9.36
CA VAL A 81 5.18 6.66 10.76
C VAL A 81 5.97 7.87 11.29
N CYS A 82 7.19 8.11 10.83
CA CYS A 82 7.96 9.31 11.18
C CYS A 82 7.24 10.57 10.67
N SER A 83 6.84 10.59 9.39
CA SER A 83 6.13 11.74 8.79
C SER A 83 4.74 12.01 9.39
N LEU A 84 4.00 10.97 9.78
CA LEU A 84 2.67 11.13 10.39
C LEU A 84 2.74 11.76 11.78
N LYS A 85 3.80 11.50 12.55
CA LYS A 85 4.03 12.17 13.84
C LYS A 85 4.29 13.67 13.65
N GLU A 86 4.91 14.06 12.55
CA GLU A 86 5.17 15.47 12.24
C GLU A 86 3.88 16.19 11.81
N LEU A 87 3.03 15.52 11.01
CA LEU A 87 1.71 16.03 10.61
C LEU A 87 0.73 16.15 11.80
N GLY A 88 0.83 15.26 12.79
CA GLY A 88 0.03 15.35 14.02
C GLY A 88 0.47 16.46 15.00
N LYS A 89 1.62 17.10 14.76
CA LYS A 89 2.14 18.22 15.57
C LYS A 89 1.85 19.60 14.96
N THR A 90 1.20 19.65 13.79
CA THR A 90 0.98 20.89 13.03
C THR A 90 -0.43 21.50 13.19
N ASN A 91 -1.14 21.14 14.27
CA ASN A 91 -2.40 21.80 14.67
C ASN A 91 -2.22 22.57 15.98
#